data_AF-A0A5B6ZVL0-F1
#
_entry.id   AF-A0A5B6ZVL0-F1
#
_cell.length_a   1.000
_cell.length_b   1.000
_cell.length_c   1.000
_cell.angle_alpha   90.00
_cell.angle_beta   90.00
_cell.angle_gamma   90.00
#
_symmetry.space_group_name_H-M   'P 1'
#
loop_
_entity.id
_entity.type
_entity.pdbx_description
1 polymer ?
#
loop_
_entity_poly.entity_id
_entity_poly.type
_entity_poly.pdbx_seq_one_letter_code
_entity_poly.pdbx_strand_id
1 'polypeptide(L)'
;MSSTFSGDETAPFFGFLGAAAALVFSCMGAAYGTAKSGVGVASMGVMRPELVMKSIVPVVMAGVLGIYGLIIAVIISTGINPKAKSYYLFDGYAHLSSGQQPKLFVGMILILIFAEALALYGLIVGIILSSRAGQSRAD
;
A
#
# COMPACT_ATOMS: atom_id res chain seq x y z
N MET A 1 26.25 33.09 0.26
CA MET A 1 25.66 32.47 -0.95
C MET A 1 24.27 32.01 -0.56
N SER A 2 23.29 32.93 -0.60
CA SER A 2 21.92 32.69 -0.15
C SER A 2 21.20 31.82 -1.18
N SER A 3 20.80 30.61 -0.81
CA SER A 3 19.80 29.86 -1.55
C SER A 3 18.46 30.56 -1.36
N THR A 4 18.22 31.60 -2.16
CA THR A 4 16.99 32.39 -2.13
C THR A 4 15.83 31.49 -2.60
N PHE A 5 15.20 30.81 -1.65
CA PHE A 5 13.92 30.16 -1.86
C PHE A 5 12.93 31.27 -2.24
N SER A 6 12.35 31.23 -3.44
CA SER A 6 11.48 32.32 -3.93
C SER A 6 10.07 32.29 -3.31
N GLY A 7 9.92 31.85 -2.07
CA GLY A 7 8.63 31.65 -1.40
C GLY A 7 8.77 31.63 0.13
N ASP A 8 7.72 31.23 0.82
CA ASP A 8 7.75 31.12 2.29
C ASP A 8 8.63 29.93 2.69
N GLU A 9 9.65 30.17 3.51
CA GLU A 9 10.68 29.17 3.90
C GLU A 9 10.06 27.97 4.65
N THR A 10 8.86 28.18 5.22
CA THR A 10 8.07 27.19 5.95
C THR A 10 7.16 26.34 5.05
N ALA A 11 6.88 26.76 3.81
CA ALA A 11 5.95 26.06 2.92
C ALA A 11 6.39 24.65 2.48
N PRO A 12 7.69 24.37 2.24
CA PRO A 12 8.17 23.02 1.89
C PRO A 12 7.95 21.99 2.99
N PHE A 13 7.99 22.41 4.26
CA PHE A 13 7.80 21.53 5.41
C PHE A 13 6.47 20.77 5.31
N PHE A 14 5.38 21.49 5.00
CA PHE A 14 4.05 20.88 4.84
C PHE A 14 3.95 19.98 3.61
N GLY A 15 4.67 20.30 2.52
CA GLY A 15 4.75 19.43 1.35
C GLY A 15 5.44 18.10 1.65
N PHE A 16 6.57 18.12 2.34
CA PHE A 16 7.27 16.89 2.76
C PHE A 16 6.50 16.11 3.83
N LEU A 17 5.78 16.80 4.72
CA LEU A 17 4.87 16.16 5.67
C LEU A 17 3.76 15.38 4.93
N GLY A 18 3.20 15.93 3.85
CA GLY A 18 2.25 15.24 2.97
C GLY A 18 2.84 13.99 2.31
N ALA A 19 4.07 14.09 1.80
CA ALA A 19 4.79 12.95 1.22
C ALA A 19 5.08 11.85 2.27
N ALA A 20 5.49 12.24 3.47
CA ALA A 20 5.74 11.31 4.57
C ALA A 20 4.45 10.62 5.02
N ALA A 21 3.35 11.36 5.17
CA ALA A 21 2.05 10.81 5.52
C ALA A 21 1.58 9.80 4.47
N ALA A 22 1.67 10.13 3.18
CA ALA A 22 1.29 9.22 2.08
C ALA A 22 2.07 7.90 2.11
N LEU A 23 3.38 7.95 2.39
CA LEU A 23 4.23 6.75 2.52
C LEU A 23 3.87 5.91 3.74
N VAL A 24 3.85 6.52 4.93
CA VAL A 24 3.66 5.78 6.19
C VAL A 24 2.33 5.04 6.19
N PHE A 25 1.28 5.74 5.79
CA PHE A 25 -0.06 5.18 5.79
C PHE A 25 -0.27 4.12 4.70
N SER A 26 0.36 4.28 3.54
CA SER A 26 0.34 3.25 2.50
C SER A 26 1.14 2.00 2.90
N CYS A 27 2.35 2.17 3.41
CA CYS A 27 3.20 1.07 3.87
C CYS A 27 2.55 0.30 5.02
N MET A 28 1.84 0.98 5.92
CA MET A 28 1.10 0.33 7.00
C MET A 28 -0.06 -0.52 6.50
N GLY A 29 -0.80 -0.06 5.49
CA GLY A 29 -1.85 -0.85 4.83
C GLY A 29 -1.28 -2.09 4.11
N ALA A 30 -0.20 -1.90 3.34
CA ALA A 30 0.49 -2.99 2.66
C ALA A 30 1.08 -4.02 3.64
N ALA A 31 1.65 -3.56 4.76
CA ALA A 31 2.18 -4.42 5.81
C ALA A 31 1.08 -5.24 6.48
N TYR A 32 -0.08 -4.64 6.79
CA TYR A 32 -1.21 -5.35 7.39
C TYR A 32 -1.76 -6.43 6.45
N GLY A 33 -2.00 -6.11 5.17
CA GLY A 33 -2.47 -7.10 4.19
C GLY A 33 -1.45 -8.21 3.91
N THR A 34 -0.15 -7.88 3.95
CA THR A 34 0.91 -8.90 3.83
C THR A 34 0.95 -9.81 5.06
N ALA A 35 0.76 -9.26 6.27
CA ALA A 35 0.75 -10.04 7.50
C ALA A 35 -0.43 -11.03 7.54
N LYS A 36 -1.63 -10.60 7.15
CA LYS A 36 -2.84 -11.43 7.17
C LYS A 36 -2.81 -12.52 6.10
N SER A 37 -2.45 -12.19 4.86
CA SER A 37 -2.22 -13.18 3.80
C SER A 37 -1.07 -14.14 4.13
N GLY A 38 0.00 -13.65 4.76
CA GLY A 38 1.16 -14.45 5.16
C GLY A 38 0.83 -15.60 6.11
N VAL A 39 -0.09 -15.41 7.07
CA VAL A 39 -0.55 -16.49 7.97
C VAL A 39 -1.22 -17.62 7.20
N GLY A 40 -2.04 -17.29 6.19
CA GLY A 40 -2.70 -18.28 5.32
C GLY A 40 -1.71 -19.04 4.44
N VAL A 41 -0.72 -18.35 3.88
CA VAL A 41 0.35 -18.98 3.08
C VAL A 41 1.23 -19.88 3.94
N ALA A 42 1.59 -19.46 5.15
CA ALA A 42 2.38 -20.28 6.08
C ALA A 42 1.66 -21.58 6.45
N SER A 43 0.36 -21.53 6.70
CA SER A 43 -0.46 -22.72 6.97
C SER A 43 -0.54 -23.67 5.77
N MET A 44 -0.63 -23.14 4.54
CA MET A 44 -0.54 -23.98 3.34
C MET A 44 0.84 -24.56 3.11
N GLY A 45 1.91 -23.83 3.46
CA GLY A 45 3.28 -24.29 3.32
C GLY A 45 3.54 -25.61 4.07
N VAL A 46 2.85 -25.83 5.20
CA VAL A 46 2.94 -27.07 5.97
C VAL A 46 1.97 -28.16 5.50
N MET A 47 0.75 -27.81 5.08
CA MET A 47 -0.25 -28.82 4.70
C MET A 47 -0.16 -29.28 3.23
N ARG A 48 0.09 -28.36 2.29
CA ARG A 48 0.19 -28.62 0.85
C ARG A 48 1.18 -27.67 0.16
N PRO A 49 2.49 -27.98 0.18
CA PRO A 49 3.52 -27.09 -0.35
C PRO A 49 3.39 -26.82 -1.87
N GLU A 50 2.74 -27.72 -2.60
CA GLU A 50 2.49 -27.62 -4.05
C GLU A 50 1.64 -26.39 -4.44
N LEU A 51 0.79 -25.90 -3.52
CA LEU A 51 -0.13 -24.80 -3.77
C LEU A 51 0.43 -23.43 -3.35
N VAL A 52 1.61 -23.40 -2.72
CA VAL A 52 2.22 -22.18 -2.17
C VAL A 52 2.42 -21.10 -3.24
N MET A 53 2.91 -21.46 -4.43
CA MET A 53 3.11 -20.49 -5.51
C MET A 53 1.81 -19.84 -5.99
N LYS A 54 0.70 -20.58 -6.03
CA LYS A 54 -0.61 -20.01 -6.40
C LYS A 54 -1.18 -19.12 -5.31
N SER A 55 -0.85 -19.42 -4.04
CA SER A 55 -1.29 -18.65 -2.89
C SER A 55 -0.54 -17.34 -2.65
N ILE A 56 0.47 -17.01 -3.47
CA ILE A 56 1.27 -15.78 -3.33
C ILE A 56 0.57 -14.55 -3.93
N VAL A 57 -0.41 -14.74 -4.81
CA VAL A 57 -1.13 -13.65 -5.49
C VAL A 57 -1.73 -12.61 -4.52
N PRO A 58 -2.39 -12.99 -3.40
CA PRO A 58 -2.89 -12.03 -2.41
C PRO A 58 -1.79 -11.19 -1.75
N VAL A 59 -0.62 -11.79 -1.50
CA VAL A 59 0.54 -11.09 -0.91
C VAL A 59 1.06 -10.02 -1.87
N VAL A 60 1.15 -10.37 -3.16
CA VAL A 60 1.59 -9.43 -4.21
C VAL A 60 0.59 -8.29 -4.35
N MET A 61 -0.72 -8.57 -4.28
CA MET A 61 -1.75 -7.53 -4.36
C MET A 61 -1.69 -6.55 -3.18
N ALA A 62 -1.37 -7.01 -1.97
CA ALA A 62 -1.10 -6.12 -0.83
C ALA A 62 0.17 -5.27 -1.05
N GLY A 63 1.20 -5.82 -1.70
CA GLY A 63 2.45 -5.12 -2.00
C GLY A 63 2.32 -3.96 -3.00
N VAL A 64 1.47 -4.09 -4.02
CA VAL A 64 1.27 -3.04 -5.05
C VAL A 64 0.78 -1.72 -4.44
N LEU A 65 0.11 -1.76 -3.29
CA LEU A 65 -0.42 -0.56 -2.65
C LEU A 65 0.66 0.32 -2.03
N GLY A 66 1.69 -0.31 -1.45
CA GLY A 66 2.89 0.39 -1.00
C GLY A 66 3.54 1.17 -2.14
N ILE A 67 3.50 0.62 -3.36
CA ILE A 67 4.02 1.28 -4.56
C ILE A 67 3.20 2.52 -4.92
N TYR A 68 1.87 2.50 -4.78
CA TYR A 68 1.06 3.70 -5.01
C TYR A 68 1.39 4.83 -4.04
N GLY A 69 1.62 4.52 -2.76
CA GLY A 69 2.05 5.52 -1.77
C GLY A 69 3.43 6.10 -2.09
N LEU A 70 4.35 5.25 -2.56
CA LEU A 70 5.68 5.66 -3.02
C LEU A 70 5.60 6.58 -4.24
N ILE A 71 4.80 6.24 -5.24
CA ILE A 71 4.62 7.08 -6.44
C ILE A 71 4.11 8.47 -6.06
N ILE A 72 3.10 8.55 -5.18
CA ILE A 72 2.56 9.84 -4.72
C ILE A 72 3.62 10.67 -4.00
N ALA A 73 4.40 10.06 -3.10
CA ALA A 73 5.46 10.75 -2.38
C ALA A 73 6.60 11.22 -3.29
N VAL A 74 6.97 10.43 -4.31
CA VAL A 74 7.95 10.84 -5.32
C VAL A 74 7.43 12.00 -6.15
N ILE A 75 6.17 11.97 -6.59
CA ILE A 75 5.56 13.08 -7.34
C ILE A 75 5.61 14.38 -6.51
N ILE A 76 5.20 14.32 -5.23
CA ILE A 76 5.26 15.49 -4.34
C ILE A 76 6.70 15.98 -4.17
N SER A 77 7.66 15.07 -3.95
CA SER A 77 9.08 15.39 -3.79
C SER A 77 9.67 16.07 -5.03
N THR A 78 9.35 15.57 -6.22
CA THR A 78 9.81 16.18 -7.50
C THR A 78 9.14 17.52 -7.81
N GLY A 79 7.94 17.76 -7.26
CA GLY A 79 7.21 19.03 -7.39
C GLY A 79 7.73 20.15 -6.51
N ILE A 80 8.43 19.84 -5.41
CA ILE A 80 9.03 20.83 -4.51
C ILE A 80 10.41 21.23 -5.08
N ASN A 81 10.42 22.19 -6.01
CA ASN A 81 11.65 22.65 -6.63
C ASN A 81 12.02 24.08 -6.20
N PRO A 82 13.06 24.26 -5.35
CA PRO A 82 13.42 25.55 -4.75
C PRO A 82 13.94 26.60 -5.75
N LYS A 83 14.23 26.21 -7.01
CA LYS A 83 14.84 27.08 -8.03
C LYS A 83 13.92 27.44 -9.20
N ALA A 84 12.82 26.71 -9.39
CA ALA A 84 11.99 26.83 -10.60
C ALA A 84 10.61 27.46 -10.36
N LYS A 85 10.07 27.43 -9.14
CA LYS A 85 8.77 28.02 -8.77
C LYS A 85 8.79 28.59 -7.36
N SER A 86 8.18 29.76 -7.19
CA SER A 86 7.82 30.29 -5.88
C SER A 86 6.84 29.34 -5.20
N TYR A 87 7.25 28.75 -4.08
CA TYR A 87 6.44 27.79 -3.35
C TYR A 87 5.73 28.51 -2.20
N TYR A 88 4.41 28.64 -2.29
CA TYR A 88 3.61 29.34 -1.30
C TYR A 88 3.05 28.36 -0.25
N LEU A 89 2.68 28.88 0.92
CA LEU A 89 2.01 28.09 1.96
C LEU A 89 0.77 27.35 1.44
N PHE A 90 0.02 27.96 0.51
CA PHE A 90 -1.13 27.32 -0.14
C PHE A 90 -0.75 26.03 -0.88
N ASP A 91 0.35 26.03 -1.64
CA ASP A 91 0.84 24.83 -2.35
C ASP A 91 1.36 23.77 -1.36
N GLY A 92 1.99 24.21 -0.26
CA GLY A 92 2.39 23.35 0.86
C GLY A 92 1.20 22.61 1.49
N TYR A 93 0.13 23.33 1.81
CA TYR A 93 -1.10 22.75 2.34
C TYR A 93 -1.84 21.90 1.30
N ALA A 94 -1.80 22.29 0.02
CA ALA A 94 -2.37 21.48 -1.06
C ALA A 94 -1.68 20.12 -1.17
N HIS A 95 -0.34 20.08 -1.13
CA HIS A 95 0.44 18.84 -1.14
C HIS A 95 0.27 18.01 0.15
N LEU A 96 0.06 18.65 1.30
CA LEU A 96 -0.32 17.97 2.54
C LEU A 96 -1.70 17.30 2.39
N SER A 97 -2.68 18.06 1.88
CA SER A 97 -4.06 17.59 1.73
C SER A 97 -4.18 16.46 0.71
N SER A 98 -3.38 16.47 -0.36
CA SER A 98 -3.35 15.40 -1.36
C SER A 98 -2.71 14.12 -0.81
N GLY A 99 -1.67 14.24 0.02
CA GLY A 99 -1.06 13.10 0.72
C GLY A 99 -1.96 12.50 1.81
N GLN A 100 -2.84 13.29 2.41
CA GLN A 100 -3.73 12.87 3.50
C GLN A 100 -5.20 12.72 3.10
N GLN A 101 -5.55 12.87 1.82
CA GLN A 101 -6.94 13.02 1.40
C GLN A 101 -7.78 11.82 1.88
N PRO A 102 -8.66 11.99 2.87
CA PRO A 102 -9.26 10.86 3.59
C PRO A 102 -10.20 10.06 2.68
N LYS A 103 -10.80 10.70 1.66
CA LYS A 103 -11.60 9.98 0.66
C LYS A 103 -10.77 8.97 -0.15
N LEU A 104 -9.54 9.32 -0.53
CA LEU A 104 -8.65 8.40 -1.25
C LEU A 104 -8.04 7.39 -0.29
N PHE A 105 -7.63 7.82 0.89
CA PHE A 105 -6.97 6.96 1.87
C PHE A 105 -7.91 5.92 2.48
N VAL A 106 -9.09 6.34 2.96
CA VAL A 106 -10.12 5.44 3.50
C VAL A 106 -10.72 4.60 2.38
N GLY A 107 -10.96 5.18 1.19
CA GLY A 107 -11.42 4.42 0.02
C GLY A 107 -10.46 3.30 -0.37
N MET A 108 -9.15 3.60 -0.38
CA MET A 108 -8.11 2.61 -0.61
C MET A 108 -8.15 1.54 0.48
N ILE A 109 -8.04 1.88 1.77
CA ILE A 109 -8.06 0.89 2.87
C ILE A 109 -9.32 0.01 2.87
N LEU A 110 -10.51 0.58 2.67
CA LEU A 110 -11.75 -0.20 2.66
C LEU A 110 -11.78 -1.18 1.49
N ILE A 111 -11.34 -0.74 0.30
CA ILE A 111 -11.20 -1.63 -0.85
C ILE A 111 -10.20 -2.75 -0.55
N LEU A 112 -9.13 -2.47 0.20
CA LEU A 112 -8.13 -3.48 0.60
C LEU A 112 -8.67 -4.55 1.53
N ILE A 113 -9.41 -4.14 2.55
CA ILE A 113 -9.97 -5.08 3.51
C ILE A 113 -11.00 -5.99 2.82
N PHE A 114 -11.84 -5.44 1.94
CA PHE A 114 -12.82 -6.23 1.20
C PHE A 114 -12.20 -7.12 0.13
N ALA A 115 -11.21 -6.63 -0.63
CA ALA A 115 -10.51 -7.43 -1.63
C ALA A 115 -9.72 -8.57 -1.00
N GLU A 116 -9.04 -8.32 0.13
CA GLU A 116 -8.28 -9.34 0.85
C GLU A 116 -9.20 -10.37 1.53
N ALA A 117 -10.33 -9.94 2.10
CA ALA A 117 -11.32 -10.86 2.66
C ALA A 117 -11.82 -11.86 1.61
N LEU A 118 -12.17 -11.39 0.40
CA LEU A 118 -12.59 -12.25 -0.70
C LEU A 118 -11.48 -13.22 -1.15
N ALA A 119 -10.25 -12.73 -1.23
CA ALA A 119 -9.09 -13.56 -1.59
C ALA A 119 -8.81 -14.64 -0.53
N LEU A 120 -8.91 -14.32 0.75
CA LEU A 120 -8.76 -15.27 1.85
C LEU A 120 -9.90 -16.31 1.86
N TYR A 121 -11.14 -15.91 1.63
CA TYR A 121 -12.25 -16.87 1.50
C TYR A 121 -12.03 -17.84 0.33
N GLY A 122 -11.63 -17.32 -0.84
CA GLY A 122 -11.30 -18.15 -2.00
C GLY A 122 -10.16 -19.14 -1.72
N LEU A 123 -9.15 -18.71 -0.98
CA LEU A 123 -8.03 -19.53 -0.55
C LEU A 123 -8.47 -20.67 0.38
N ILE A 124 -9.25 -20.35 1.42
CA ILE A 124 -9.75 -21.33 2.40
C ILE A 124 -10.61 -22.39 1.70
N VAL A 125 -11.54 -21.97 0.84
CA VAL A 125 -12.39 -22.89 0.07
C VAL A 125 -11.55 -23.74 -0.89
N GLY A 126 -10.57 -23.14 -1.56
CA GLY A 126 -9.64 -23.85 -2.44
C GLY A 126 -8.84 -24.94 -1.71
N ILE A 127 -8.36 -24.66 -0.50
CA ILE A 127 -7.66 -25.65 0.35
C ILE A 127 -8.61 -26.78 0.77
N ILE A 128 -9.85 -26.46 1.19
CA ILE A 128 -10.82 -27.48 1.62
C ILE A 128 -11.19 -28.42 0.47
N LEU A 129 -11.46 -27.87 -0.72
CA LEU A 129 -11.80 -28.68 -1.89
C LEU A 129 -10.61 -29.52 -2.36
N SER A 130 -9.40 -28.94 -2.39
CA SER A 130 -8.17 -29.67 -2.71
C SER A 130 -7.88 -30.78 -1.67
N SER A 131 -8.23 -30.54 -0.40
CA SER A 131 -8.12 -31.54 0.65
C SER A 131 -8.98 -32.76 0.41
N ARG A 132 -10.23 -32.57 -0.02
CA ARG A 132 -11.15 -33.66 -0.33
C ARG A 132 -10.78 -34.39 -1.62
N ALA A 133 -10.30 -33.66 -2.63
CA ALA A 133 -9.88 -34.24 -3.90
C ALA A 133 -8.62 -35.13 -3.79
N GLY A 134 -7.68 -34.78 -2.89
CA GLY A 134 -6.52 -35.60 -2.59
C GLY A 134 -6.89 -36.91 -1.88
N GLN A 135 -7.88 -36.88 -0.98
CA GLN A 135 -8.36 -38.08 -0.27
C GLN A 135 -9.00 -39.09 -1.23
N SER A 136 -9.81 -38.62 -2.18
CA SER A 136 -10.51 -39.47 -3.16
C SER A 136 -9.61 -40.19 -4.16
N ARG A 137 -8.30 -39.87 -4.23
CA ARG A 137 -7.32 -40.57 -5.08
C ARG A 137 -6.49 -41.60 -4.30
N ALA A 138 -6.68 -41.68 -2.99
CA ALA A 138 -6.01 -42.65 -2.11
C ALA A 138 -6.91 -43.86 -1.76
N ASP A 139 -8.18 -43.83 -2.20
CA ASP A 139 -9.13 -44.93 -2.17
C ASP A 139 -9.20 -45.58 -3.57
#